data_AF-A0ABD5LRW8-F1
#
_entry.id   AF-A0ABD5LRW8-F1
#
_cell.length_a   1.000
_cell.length_b   1.000
_cell.length_c   1.000
_cell.angle_alpha   90.00
_cell.angle_beta   90.00
_cell.angle_gamma   90.00
#
_symmetry.space_group_name_H-M   'P 1'
#
loop_
_entity.id
_entity.type
_entity.pdbx_description
1 polymer ?
#
loop_
_entity_poly.entity_id
_entity_poly.type
_entity_poly.pdbx_seq_one_letter_code
_entity_poly.pdbx_strand_id
1 'polypeptide(L)'
;MHQKIFTEADVDIEPLVNPRIEKDVETSGDVLTKYYLRFNGNNRTITKSVEYEENKSFHYFQKGHYQIISTSTDKYIKKIPLKPHYYTKEFHFKPDTLIPVTSANDEDGVCFWSYSIEYGKAFTSSRKDEEMNCIIYDQYGNDLQVSIKADENNKLKFYFGS
;
A
#
# COMPACT_ATOMS: atom_id res chain seq x y z
N MET A 1 -4.40 33.06 -2.81
CA MET A 1 -3.55 31.86 -2.86
C MET A 1 -3.63 31.31 -4.26
N HIS A 2 -2.50 30.94 -4.88
CA HIS A 2 -2.55 30.15 -6.12
C HIS A 2 -2.64 28.68 -5.70
N GLN A 3 -3.76 28.04 -6.03
CA GLN A 3 -3.92 26.61 -5.86
C GLN A 3 -3.08 25.92 -6.94
N LYS A 4 -2.09 25.11 -6.53
CA LYS A 4 -1.32 24.30 -7.47
C LYS A 4 -2.20 23.12 -7.86
N ILE A 5 -2.36 22.89 -9.16
CA ILE A 5 -2.99 21.68 -9.69
C ILE A 5 -1.86 20.67 -9.91
N PHE A 6 -1.87 19.59 -9.14
CA PHE A 6 -0.90 18.52 -9.26
C PHE A 6 -1.34 17.51 -10.32
N THR A 7 -0.37 16.83 -10.91
CA THR A 7 -0.59 15.74 -11.87
C THR A 7 0.33 14.57 -11.56
N GLU A 8 0.20 13.46 -12.30
CA GLU A 8 1.14 12.33 -12.25
C GLU A 8 2.62 12.78 -12.36
N ALA A 9 2.90 13.83 -13.15
CA ALA A 9 4.26 14.35 -13.32
C ALA A 9 4.86 14.98 -12.06
N ASP A 10 4.05 15.27 -11.03
CA ASP A 10 4.50 15.77 -9.73
C ASP A 10 4.75 14.65 -8.70
N VAL A 11 4.49 13.39 -9.06
CA VAL A 11 4.61 12.22 -8.18
C VAL A 11 5.90 11.46 -8.46
N ASP A 12 6.48 10.84 -7.42
CA ASP A 12 7.57 9.89 -7.58
C ASP A 12 7.02 8.55 -8.06
N ILE A 13 7.11 8.31 -9.37
CA ILE A 13 6.51 7.13 -10.02
C ILE A 13 7.38 5.88 -9.86
N GLU A 14 8.69 6.04 -9.65
CA GLU A 14 9.63 4.91 -9.61
C GLU A 14 9.26 3.88 -8.51
N PRO A 15 8.99 4.28 -7.26
CA PRO A 15 8.59 3.35 -6.21
C PRO A 15 7.20 2.73 -6.39
N LEU A 16 6.39 3.25 -7.33
CA LEU A 16 5.07 2.71 -7.68
C LEU A 16 5.18 1.66 -8.80
N VAL A 17 6.11 1.84 -9.73
CA VAL A 17 6.36 0.92 -10.85
C VAL A 17 7.30 -0.21 -10.45
N ASN A 18 8.31 0.09 -9.63
CA ASN A 18 9.30 -0.84 -9.09
C ASN A 18 9.19 -0.88 -7.56
N PRO A 19 8.09 -1.42 -7.01
CA PRO A 19 7.90 -1.46 -5.57
C PRO A 19 8.97 -2.33 -4.89
N ARG A 20 9.21 -2.05 -3.62
CA ARG A 20 10.11 -2.85 -2.80
C ARG A 20 9.46 -4.19 -2.47
N ILE A 21 10.19 -5.28 -2.71
CA ILE A 21 9.71 -6.65 -2.50
C ILE A 21 10.52 -7.31 -1.39
N GLU A 22 9.84 -7.81 -0.38
CA GLU A 22 10.40 -8.60 0.71
C GLU A 22 9.79 -10.00 0.68
N LYS A 23 10.65 -11.03 0.75
CA LYS A 23 10.24 -12.43 0.69
C LYS A 23 10.39 -13.07 2.06
N ASP A 24 9.63 -14.14 2.29
CA ASP A 24 9.68 -14.96 3.50
C ASP A 24 9.46 -14.13 4.78
N VAL A 25 8.56 -13.14 4.72
CA VAL A 25 8.40 -12.13 5.78
C VAL A 25 7.78 -12.70 7.05
N GLU A 26 6.80 -13.59 6.93
CA GLU A 26 6.16 -14.27 8.07
C GLU A 26 6.23 -15.78 7.92
N THR A 27 5.87 -16.31 6.75
CA THR A 27 6.05 -17.73 6.40
C THR A 27 6.80 -17.90 5.09
N SER A 28 7.37 -19.09 4.89
CA SER A 28 8.17 -19.39 3.69
C SER A 28 7.28 -19.36 2.44
N GLY A 29 7.73 -18.65 1.41
CA GLY A 29 6.97 -18.43 0.17
C GLY A 29 6.16 -17.12 0.16
N ASP A 30 6.03 -16.45 1.31
CA ASP A 30 5.29 -15.20 1.38
C ASP A 30 6.05 -14.04 0.76
N VAL A 31 5.31 -13.06 0.23
CA VAL A 31 5.85 -11.87 -0.42
C VAL A 31 5.12 -10.63 0.08
N LEU A 32 5.83 -9.71 0.71
CA LEU A 32 5.36 -8.37 0.99
C LEU A 32 5.86 -7.42 -0.10
N THR A 33 4.94 -6.71 -0.76
CA THR A 33 5.26 -5.66 -1.72
C THR A 33 4.89 -4.30 -1.12
N LYS A 34 5.81 -3.34 -1.14
CA LYS A 34 5.67 -2.00 -0.57
C LYS A 34 5.77 -0.95 -1.66
N TYR A 35 4.73 -0.12 -1.79
CA TYR A 35 4.64 0.98 -2.74
C TYR A 35 4.71 2.31 -1.98
N TYR A 36 5.54 3.24 -2.44
CA TYR A 36 5.72 4.52 -1.78
C TYR A 36 5.13 5.66 -2.60
N LEU A 37 4.01 6.20 -2.12
CA LEU A 37 3.35 7.34 -2.75
C LEU A 37 3.85 8.64 -2.11
N ARG A 38 4.47 9.49 -2.92
CA ARG A 38 4.94 10.82 -2.52
C ARG A 38 5.05 11.75 -3.72
N PHE A 39 5.07 13.05 -3.47
CA PHE A 39 5.51 14.01 -4.48
C PHE A 39 6.99 13.80 -4.79
N ASN A 40 7.41 14.00 -6.05
CA ASN A 40 8.77 13.75 -6.53
C ASN A 40 9.84 14.72 -6.00
N GLY A 41 9.52 15.54 -5.00
CA GLY A 41 10.44 16.50 -4.39
C GLY A 41 10.87 17.65 -5.31
N ASN A 42 10.53 17.61 -6.60
CA ASN A 42 10.80 18.68 -7.54
C ASN A 42 10.09 19.94 -7.05
N ASN A 43 10.78 21.08 -7.10
CA ASN A 43 10.29 22.37 -6.58
C ASN A 43 10.05 22.41 -5.06
N ARG A 44 10.72 21.55 -4.28
CA ARG A 44 10.59 21.51 -2.80
C ARG A 44 9.19 21.14 -2.32
N THR A 45 8.39 20.45 -3.13
CA THR A 45 7.10 19.91 -2.70
C THR A 45 7.34 18.74 -1.74
N ILE A 46 6.73 18.79 -0.56
CA ILE A 46 6.85 17.79 0.50
C ILE A 46 5.47 17.20 0.73
N THR A 47 5.35 15.87 0.69
CA THR A 47 4.14 15.18 1.12
C THR A 47 3.96 15.38 2.63
N LYS A 48 2.91 16.09 3.03
CA LYS A 48 2.63 16.41 4.44
C LYS A 48 1.71 15.39 5.09
N SER A 49 0.66 14.98 4.38
CA SER A 49 -0.35 14.06 4.88
C SER A 49 -1.05 13.35 3.73
N VAL A 50 -1.72 12.24 4.05
CA VAL A 50 -2.59 11.52 3.11
C VAL A 50 -3.87 11.14 3.82
N GLU A 51 -4.99 11.35 3.15
CA GLU A 51 -6.31 10.89 3.55
C GLU A 51 -6.69 9.66 2.72
N TYR A 52 -7.24 8.63 3.35
CA TYR A 52 -7.63 7.39 2.71
C TYR A 52 -8.66 6.64 3.56
N GLU A 53 -9.36 5.67 2.96
CA GLU A 53 -10.29 4.80 3.68
C GLU A 53 -9.56 3.88 4.68
N GLU A 54 -9.78 4.08 5.97
CA GLU A 54 -9.13 3.29 7.03
C GLU A 54 -9.63 1.83 7.03
N ASN A 55 -8.72 0.87 7.24
CA ASN A 55 -8.99 -0.58 7.33
C ASN A 55 -9.69 -1.22 6.11
N LYS A 56 -9.64 -0.56 4.95
CA LYS A 56 -10.18 -1.10 3.71
C LYS A 56 -9.25 -2.16 3.11
N SER A 57 -9.69 -3.41 3.12
CA SER A 57 -9.18 -4.42 2.18
C SER A 57 -9.92 -4.26 0.86
N PHE A 58 -9.27 -3.61 -0.12
CA PHE A 58 -9.92 -3.28 -1.41
C PHE A 58 -9.62 -4.29 -2.53
N HIS A 59 -8.69 -5.21 -2.31
CA HIS A 59 -8.48 -6.33 -3.21
C HIS A 59 -8.34 -7.62 -2.41
N TYR A 60 -8.91 -8.70 -2.92
CA TYR A 60 -8.79 -10.04 -2.35
C TYR A 60 -8.97 -11.04 -3.49
N PHE A 61 -8.06 -12.01 -3.65
CA PHE A 61 -8.14 -13.10 -4.63
C PHE A 61 -7.46 -14.35 -4.03
N GLN A 62 -7.94 -15.56 -4.33
CA GLN A 62 -7.48 -16.81 -3.66
C GLN A 62 -7.80 -18.08 -4.48
N LYS A 63 -7.11 -18.35 -5.58
CA LYS A 63 -7.41 -19.51 -6.43
C LYS A 63 -6.37 -20.62 -6.21
N GLY A 64 -6.73 -21.70 -5.50
CA GLY A 64 -5.79 -22.82 -5.28
C GLY A 64 -4.51 -22.37 -4.53
N HIS A 65 -3.34 -22.93 -4.88
CA HIS A 65 -2.02 -22.64 -4.28
C HIS A 65 -1.48 -21.20 -4.53
N TYR A 66 -2.31 -20.16 -4.54
CA TYR A 66 -1.86 -18.82 -4.91
C TYR A 66 -2.43 -17.69 -4.02
N GLN A 67 -1.49 -17.03 -3.35
CA GLN A 67 -1.32 -15.58 -3.19
C GLN A 67 -2.57 -14.77 -2.89
N ILE A 68 -2.82 -14.57 -1.60
CA ILE A 68 -3.85 -13.67 -1.11
C ILE A 68 -3.23 -12.31 -0.85
N ILE A 69 -3.80 -11.24 -1.41
CA ILE A 69 -3.33 -9.87 -1.18
C ILE A 69 -4.31 -9.11 -0.31
N SER A 70 -3.79 -8.50 0.73
CA SER A 70 -4.50 -7.52 1.52
C SER A 70 -3.62 -6.29 1.62
N THR A 71 -4.28 -5.13 1.71
CA THR A 71 -3.64 -3.82 1.60
C THR A 71 -4.02 -2.96 2.77
N SER A 72 -3.06 -2.21 3.30
CA SER A 72 -3.34 -1.21 4.32
C SER A 72 -2.34 -0.08 4.29
N THR A 73 -2.77 0.98 4.95
CA THR A 73 -2.10 2.25 5.14
C THR A 73 -1.76 2.51 6.62
N ASP A 74 -0.83 3.43 6.85
CA ASP A 74 -0.01 3.63 8.05
C ASP A 74 -0.69 4.28 9.28
N LYS A 75 -1.93 3.90 9.63
CA LYS A 75 -2.51 4.24 10.95
C LYS A 75 -2.77 2.98 11.77
N TYR A 76 -2.30 3.02 13.02
CA TYR A 76 -2.25 1.91 14.00
C TYR A 76 -1.12 0.90 13.83
N ILE A 77 0.05 1.37 13.43
CA ILE A 77 1.26 0.58 13.65
C ILE A 77 1.68 0.75 15.12
N LYS A 78 1.79 -0.37 15.85
CA LYS A 78 2.65 -0.44 17.04
C LYS A 78 4.08 -0.12 16.59
N LYS A 79 4.48 1.15 16.70
CA LYS A 79 5.88 1.54 16.50
C LYS A 79 6.71 0.79 17.54
N ILE A 80 7.43 -0.24 17.13
CA ILE A 80 8.48 -0.80 17.97
C ILE A 80 9.55 0.30 18.07
N PRO A 81 9.92 0.79 19.26
CA PRO A 81 10.85 1.90 19.43
C PRO A 81 12.31 1.47 19.18
N LEU A 82 12.54 0.70 18.12
CA LEU A 82 13.85 0.28 17.63
C LEU A 82 14.11 0.97 16.29
N LYS A 83 15.40 1.07 15.93
CA LYS A 83 15.85 1.47 14.59
C LYS A 83 16.39 0.22 13.87
N PRO A 84 15.97 -0.07 12.62
CA PRO A 84 14.98 0.66 11.82
C PRO A 84 13.58 0.62 12.42
N HIS A 85 12.71 1.56 12.05
CA HIS A 85 11.35 1.58 12.57
C HIS A 85 10.55 0.44 11.92
N TYR A 86 10.12 -0.50 12.75
CA TYR A 86 9.31 -1.64 12.32
C TYR A 86 7.84 -1.32 12.48
N TYR A 87 7.07 -1.73 11.47
CA TYR A 87 5.65 -1.50 11.38
C TYR A 87 4.95 -2.85 11.27
N THR A 88 3.93 -3.10 12.11
CA THR A 88 3.12 -4.32 12.07
C THR A 88 1.75 -4.01 11.49
N LYS A 89 1.35 -4.73 10.44
CA LYS A 89 0.00 -4.66 9.89
C LYS A 89 -0.68 -6.01 9.93
N GLU A 90 -1.92 -6.02 10.41
CA GLU A 90 -2.80 -7.19 10.35
C GLU A 90 -3.51 -7.24 9.00
N PHE A 91 -3.29 -8.33 8.27
CA PHE A 91 -3.94 -8.60 7.00
C PHE A 91 -5.10 -9.56 7.19
N HIS A 92 -6.29 -9.13 6.75
CA HIS A 92 -7.51 -9.95 6.81
C HIS A 92 -7.57 -10.87 5.59
N PHE A 93 -7.35 -12.16 5.83
CA PHE A 93 -7.43 -13.19 4.80
C PHE A 93 -8.71 -14.04 4.90
N LYS A 94 -9.35 -14.06 6.07
CA LYS A 94 -10.71 -14.60 6.30
C LYS A 94 -11.41 -13.71 7.32
N PRO A 95 -12.74 -13.81 7.51
CA PRO A 95 -13.43 -13.13 8.60
C PRO A 95 -12.72 -13.32 9.96
N ASP A 96 -12.21 -14.52 10.22
CA ASP A 96 -11.55 -14.88 11.48
C ASP A 96 -10.03 -15.16 11.33
N THR A 97 -9.42 -14.82 10.20
CA THR A 97 -7.97 -15.05 9.99
C THR A 97 -7.27 -13.74 9.71
N LEU A 98 -6.51 -13.32 10.70
CA LEU A 98 -5.60 -12.18 10.69
C LEU A 98 -4.17 -12.70 10.70
N ILE A 99 -3.34 -12.18 9.79
CA ILE A 99 -1.91 -12.44 9.81
C ILE A 99 -1.20 -11.10 10.09
N PRO A 100 -0.53 -10.96 11.24
CA PRO A 100 0.29 -9.80 11.51
C PRO A 100 1.61 -9.94 10.73
N VAL A 101 1.95 -8.92 9.94
CA VAL A 101 3.23 -8.85 9.22
C VAL A 101 4.00 -7.66 9.73
N THR A 102 5.24 -7.90 10.13
CA THR A 102 6.13 -6.84 10.62
C THR A 102 7.26 -6.59 9.62
N SER A 103 7.42 -5.34 9.17
CA SER A 103 8.53 -4.97 8.28
C SER A 103 8.99 -3.54 8.53
N ALA A 104 10.23 -3.23 8.14
CA ALA A 104 10.79 -1.90 8.27
C ALA A 104 10.13 -0.91 7.29
N ASN A 105 9.90 0.32 7.72
CA ASN A 105 9.40 1.39 6.86
C ASN A 105 10.24 2.66 7.09
N ASP A 106 11.36 2.75 6.37
CA ASP A 106 12.36 3.82 6.54
C ASP A 106 12.39 4.81 5.37
N GLU A 107 11.40 4.76 4.47
CA GLU A 107 11.33 5.65 3.30
C GLU A 107 10.30 6.76 3.49
N ASP A 108 10.61 7.95 2.97
CA ASP A 108 9.69 9.09 2.97
C ASP A 108 8.50 8.84 2.05
N GLY A 109 7.32 9.33 2.44
CA GLY A 109 6.07 9.14 1.72
C GLY A 109 5.06 8.29 2.49
N VAL A 110 3.98 7.91 1.81
CA VAL A 110 3.00 6.96 2.37
C VAL A 110 3.21 5.59 1.77
N CYS A 111 3.30 4.59 2.64
CA CYS A 111 3.57 3.22 2.25
C CYS A 111 2.26 2.45 2.10
N PHE A 112 2.03 1.88 0.93
CA PHE A 112 0.97 0.91 0.69
C PHE A 112 1.57 -0.47 0.70
N TRP A 113 1.09 -1.33 1.59
CA TRP A 113 1.55 -2.70 1.68
C TRP A 113 0.62 -3.61 0.92
N SER A 114 1.17 -4.61 0.24
CA SER A 114 0.45 -5.62 -0.51
C SER A 114 1.10 -6.95 -0.19
N TYR A 115 0.49 -7.72 0.70
CA TYR A 115 1.09 -8.94 1.24
C TYR A 115 0.44 -10.18 0.66
N SER A 116 1.25 -11.06 0.05
CA SER A 116 0.90 -12.31 -0.61
C SER A 116 1.37 -13.50 0.21
N ILE A 117 0.48 -14.46 0.52
CA ILE A 117 0.85 -15.71 1.21
C ILE A 117 0.84 -16.95 0.31
N GLU A 118 1.82 -17.84 0.50
CA GLU A 118 1.83 -19.17 -0.11
C GLU A 118 1.32 -20.21 0.90
N TYR A 119 0.09 -20.71 0.71
CA TYR A 119 -0.53 -21.66 1.65
C TYR A 119 -0.80 -23.02 1.00
N GLY A 120 -0.29 -24.08 1.60
CA GLY A 120 -0.28 -25.45 1.05
C GLY A 120 -1.62 -26.22 1.02
N LYS A 121 -2.75 -25.60 1.39
CA LYS A 121 -4.09 -26.21 1.29
C LYS A 121 -4.98 -25.38 0.38
N ALA A 122 -5.74 -26.07 -0.47
CA ALA A 122 -6.73 -25.46 -1.34
C ALA A 122 -7.79 -24.68 -0.54
N PHE A 123 -8.09 -23.47 -1.00
CA PHE A 123 -9.15 -22.64 -0.47
C PHE A 123 -10.07 -22.15 -1.58
N THR A 124 -11.30 -21.79 -1.20
CA THR A 124 -12.28 -21.14 -2.05
C THR A 124 -12.10 -19.62 -2.03
N SER A 125 -11.72 -19.00 -3.16
CA SER A 125 -11.73 -17.54 -3.34
C SER A 125 -13.07 -16.95 -3.71
N SER A 126 -13.22 -15.68 -3.34
CA SER A 126 -13.86 -14.66 -4.17
C SER A 126 -12.83 -13.61 -4.63
N ARG A 127 -13.11 -12.90 -5.74
CA ARG A 127 -12.39 -11.66 -6.08
C ARG A 127 -13.20 -10.48 -5.57
N LYS A 128 -12.58 -9.58 -4.80
CA LYS A 128 -13.12 -8.23 -4.58
C LYS A 128 -12.35 -7.26 -5.47
N ASP A 129 -13.02 -6.73 -6.48
CA ASP A 129 -12.44 -5.75 -7.41
C ASP A 129 -12.85 -4.35 -6.97
N GLU A 130 -12.41 -3.96 -5.78
CA GLU A 130 -12.71 -2.64 -5.21
C GLU A 130 -11.53 -1.70 -5.43
N GLU A 131 -11.80 -0.40 -5.48
CA GLU A 131 -10.78 0.64 -5.53
C GLU A 131 -10.65 1.31 -4.17
N MET A 132 -9.46 1.79 -3.84
CA MET A 132 -9.23 2.69 -2.72
C MET A 132 -8.93 4.07 -3.25
N ASN A 133 -9.72 5.06 -2.82
CA ASN A 133 -9.43 6.44 -3.10
C ASN A 133 -8.59 7.02 -1.95
N CYS A 134 -7.54 7.74 -2.32
CA CYS A 134 -6.74 8.50 -1.38
C CYS A 134 -6.43 9.89 -1.93
N ILE A 135 -6.14 10.82 -1.02
CA ILE A 135 -5.82 12.19 -1.33
C ILE A 135 -4.48 12.51 -0.67
N ILE A 136 -3.48 12.85 -1.46
CA ILE A 136 -2.17 13.28 -0.94
C ILE A 136 -2.11 14.80 -0.87
N TYR A 137 -1.57 15.34 0.21
CA TYR A 137 -1.47 16.78 0.45
C TYR A 137 -0.01 17.24 0.52
N ASP A 138 0.29 18.36 -0.11
CA ASP A 138 1.58 19.03 0.04
C ASP A 138 1.65 19.84 1.36
N GLN A 139 2.79 20.47 1.61
CA GLN A 139 3.00 21.30 2.80
C GLN A 139 2.07 22.52 2.90
N TYR A 140 1.47 22.94 1.77
CA TYR A 140 0.60 24.11 1.64
C TYR A 140 -0.89 23.73 1.62
N GLY A 141 -1.23 22.44 1.62
CA GLY A 141 -2.60 21.93 1.58
C GLY A 141 -3.16 21.78 0.16
N ASN A 142 -2.34 21.90 -0.89
CA ASN A 142 -2.76 21.51 -2.23
C ASN A 142 -2.83 19.99 -2.31
N ASP A 143 -3.88 19.48 -2.94
CA ASP A 143 -4.18 18.06 -2.97
C ASP A 143 -3.99 17.42 -4.36
N LEU A 144 -3.79 16.10 -4.36
CA LEU A 144 -3.88 15.26 -5.54
C LEU A 144 -4.68 14.00 -5.19
N GLN A 145 -5.73 13.74 -5.96
CA GLN A 145 -6.55 12.54 -5.81
C GLN A 145 -5.88 11.37 -6.53
N VAL A 146 -5.85 10.22 -5.86
CA VAL A 146 -5.27 8.99 -6.39
C VAL A 146 -6.22 7.84 -6.11
N SER A 147 -6.66 7.17 -7.18
CA SER A 147 -7.40 5.92 -7.10
C SER A 147 -6.43 4.74 -7.22
N ILE A 148 -6.59 3.73 -6.38
CA ILE A 148 -5.70 2.59 -6.29
C ILE A 148 -6.50 1.33 -6.56
N LYS A 149 -6.03 0.50 -7.49
CA LYS A 149 -6.64 -0.80 -7.82
C LYS A 149 -5.56 -1.86 -7.92
N ALA A 150 -5.90 -3.11 -7.66
CA ALA A 150 -5.02 -4.21 -8.00
C ALA A 150 -5.25 -4.68 -9.44
N ASP A 151 -4.19 -5.09 -10.12
CA ASP A 151 -4.28 -5.77 -11.41
C ASP A 151 -4.51 -7.29 -11.25
N GLU A 152 -4.64 -8.00 -12.37
CA GLU A 152 -4.82 -9.45 -12.40
C GLU A 152 -3.64 -10.25 -11.81
N ASN A 153 -2.45 -9.63 -11.78
CA ASN A 153 -1.24 -10.16 -11.19
C ASN A 153 -1.04 -9.61 -9.78
N ASN A 154 -2.12 -9.12 -9.16
CA ASN A 154 -2.11 -8.84 -7.74
C ASN A 154 -1.17 -7.64 -7.42
N LYS A 155 -0.78 -6.83 -8.42
CA LYS A 155 0.03 -5.61 -8.22
C LYS A 155 -0.86 -4.39 -8.10
N LEU A 156 -0.49 -3.44 -7.24
CA LEU A 156 -1.20 -2.18 -7.12
C LEU A 156 -0.89 -1.26 -8.30
N LYS A 157 -1.93 -0.60 -8.80
CA LYS A 157 -1.92 0.41 -9.85
C LYS A 157 -2.50 1.68 -9.29
N PHE A 158 -1.85 2.79 -9.61
CA PHE A 158 -2.18 4.13 -9.10
C PHE A 158 -2.66 4.97 -10.29
N TYR A 159 -3.85 5.54 -10.16
CA TYR A 159 -4.49 6.37 -11.16
C TYR A 159 -4.64 7.77 -10.59
N PHE A 160 -4.00 8.75 -11.22
CA PHE A 160 -3.96 10.12 -10.72
C PHE A 160 -5.12 10.92 -11.34
N GLY A 161 -5.98 11.46 -10.49
CA GLY A 161 -7.02 12.39 -10.89
C GLY A 161 -6.42 13.75 -11.26
N SER A 162 -7.05 14.44 -12.20
CA SER A 162 -6.74 15.81 -12.61
C SER A 162 -7.69 16.83 -12.00
#